data_AF-A0A8H8M9E6-F1
#
_entry.id   AF-A0A8H8M9E6-F1
#
_cell.length_a   1.000
_cell.length_b   1.000
_cell.length_c   1.000
_cell.angle_alpha   90.00
_cell.angle_beta   90.00
_cell.angle_gamma   90.00
#
_symmetry.space_group_name_H-M   'P 1'
#
loop_
_entity.id
_entity.type
_entity.pdbx_description
1 polymer ?
#
loop_
_entity_poly.entity_id
_entity_poly.type
_entity_poly.pdbx_seq_one_letter_code
_entity_poly.pdbx_strand_id
1 'polypeptide(L)'
;MSRPELNRHHSLGPLSEVTPSHTPGSWTPRSPMNIATRSFENLVALAKHQELRKEARKLVWRDKGERPTELETVEECLVHALKGGQRAGTLAFGIRSGVNVFLLLFKIFRTPKKFQFALIRHAVFGTDSFRFAAMIGGFVAVYKFLLNSLPLIPNDQLPAILRYTPPVPTSGQNTPGGTSSPIYMKTKREQKQETEVVQTEEEKPTSRDVFVRKPVARWHALVAGGIAGLAVAFEAEGRRLTIAQQLFVRGLQGSYNYWSGRFGIKIPFGDVMVFSLCCGQILYAFLLSPDTIPRSYRVWIQTASKVQPEAVSMNHSLVRKGTFDLEDVKRLISWKRTTPGNKVRLQAELEAAERGDFGPRFASCAAVHPFFDSCWSVPLDRFMTVSAWMAPIYGALHFIPMLLFKRGEFMKYPGKMLKRSAYGTARSSAFLGVFVVIYQSAYFVPFNSHGSRLTDSL
;
A
#
# COMPACT_ATOMS: atom_id res chain seq x y z
N MET A 1 54.74 49.89 -20.60
CA MET A 1 54.19 50.46 -21.86
C MET A 1 53.42 49.36 -22.56
N SER A 2 52.23 49.48 -23.13
CA SER A 2 51.09 50.40 -23.10
C SER A 2 49.97 49.66 -23.87
N ARG A 3 48.72 49.78 -23.43
CA ARG A 3 47.46 49.25 -24.01
C ARG A 3 47.20 49.76 -25.46
N PRO A 4 46.24 49.18 -26.25
CA PRO A 4 44.78 49.47 -26.15
C PRO A 4 43.83 48.26 -26.42
N GLU A 5 42.70 48.12 -25.71
CA GLU A 5 41.26 48.46 -26.06
C GLU A 5 40.64 47.61 -27.20
N LEU A 6 39.64 46.73 -27.01
CA LEU A 6 38.22 46.83 -26.58
C LEU A 6 37.23 47.33 -27.67
N ASN A 7 36.41 46.41 -28.22
CA ASN A 7 35.12 46.67 -28.90
C ASN A 7 34.31 45.34 -28.98
N ARG A 8 33.30 45.08 -28.13
CA ARG A 8 31.85 45.40 -28.24
C ARG A 8 31.09 44.67 -29.38
N HIS A 9 30.24 43.68 -29.05
CA HIS A 9 28.76 43.69 -29.14
C HIS A 9 28.13 42.26 -29.18
N HIS A 10 27.18 42.02 -28.26
CA HIS A 10 25.90 41.28 -28.37
C HIS A 10 25.80 39.91 -29.08
N SER A 11 25.35 38.88 -28.36
CA SER A 11 23.94 38.43 -28.37
C SER A 11 23.76 37.13 -27.57
N LEU A 12 22.93 37.16 -26.52
CA LEU A 12 22.41 35.97 -25.84
C LEU A 12 21.22 35.42 -26.65
N GLY A 13 21.30 34.15 -27.05
CA GLY A 13 20.26 33.35 -27.71
C GLY A 13 20.51 31.86 -27.41
N PRO A 14 19.48 30.99 -27.47
CA PRO A 14 19.24 29.99 -26.43
C PRO A 14 20.00 28.67 -26.61
N LEU A 15 20.53 28.15 -25.50
CA LEU A 15 21.10 26.80 -25.38
C LEU A 15 19.96 25.76 -25.36
N SER A 16 19.65 25.19 -26.52
CA SER A 16 18.94 23.91 -26.64
C SER A 16 19.93 22.76 -26.80
N GLU A 17 19.70 21.72 -26.00
CA GLU A 17 20.10 20.31 -26.22
C GLU A 17 21.58 20.00 -26.45
N VAL A 18 22.27 19.68 -25.35
CA VAL A 18 23.39 18.73 -25.36
C VAL A 18 23.06 17.59 -24.38
N THR A 19 22.68 16.46 -24.96
CA THR A 19 22.57 15.14 -24.32
C THR A 19 23.96 14.63 -23.93
N PRO A 20 24.18 14.09 -22.71
CA PRO A 20 25.35 13.29 -22.43
C PRO A 20 25.04 11.80 -22.56
N SER A 21 25.75 11.18 -23.49
CA SER A 21 25.91 9.74 -23.69
C SER A 21 26.47 9.02 -22.45
N HIS A 22 25.94 7.84 -22.17
CA HIS A 22 26.37 6.90 -21.15
C HIS A 22 27.66 6.15 -21.53
N THR A 23 28.55 5.93 -20.55
CA THR A 23 29.30 4.67 -20.29
C THR A 23 29.97 4.74 -18.90
N PRO A 24 30.35 3.61 -18.26
CA PRO A 24 29.91 3.32 -16.90
C PRO A 24 31.01 3.46 -15.82
N GLY A 25 30.71 4.24 -14.79
CA GLY A 25 31.37 4.21 -13.49
C GLY A 25 30.36 3.82 -12.43
N SER A 26 30.40 2.56 -12.00
CA SER A 26 29.48 2.00 -11.02
C SER A 26 29.73 2.56 -9.61
N TRP A 27 28.92 3.53 -9.20
CA TRP A 27 28.58 3.72 -7.79
C TRP A 27 27.16 4.25 -7.67
N THR A 28 26.18 3.34 -7.62
CA THR A 28 24.82 3.72 -7.25
C THR A 28 24.73 3.68 -5.71
N PRO A 29 24.53 4.81 -5.01
CA PRO A 29 24.13 4.74 -3.63
C PRO A 29 22.78 4.04 -3.58
N ARG A 30 22.71 2.88 -2.93
CA ARG A 30 21.47 2.15 -2.65
C ARG A 30 20.42 3.13 -2.16
N SER A 31 19.47 3.44 -3.04
CA SER A 31 18.43 4.44 -2.79
C SER A 31 17.65 4.09 -1.51
N PRO A 32 17.60 4.98 -0.49
CA PRO A 32 16.79 4.79 0.70
C PRO A 32 15.28 4.95 0.42
N MET A 33 14.89 5.34 -0.78
CA MET A 33 13.49 5.61 -1.15
C MET A 33 12.62 4.35 -1.06
N ASN A 34 13.18 3.17 -1.35
CA ASN A 34 12.46 1.89 -1.25
C ASN A 34 12.14 1.48 0.20
N ILE A 35 12.86 2.00 1.19
CA ILE A 35 12.61 1.71 2.62
C ILE A 35 11.52 2.66 3.15
N ALA A 36 11.50 3.91 2.68
CA ALA A 36 10.51 4.90 3.09
C ALA A 36 9.08 4.53 2.63
N THR A 37 8.92 4.00 1.41
CA THR A 37 7.62 3.54 0.89
C THR A 37 7.10 2.32 1.66
N ARG A 38 8.00 1.37 2.01
CA ARG A 38 7.68 0.20 2.86
C ARG A 38 7.24 0.58 4.27
N SER A 39 7.69 1.74 4.78
CA SER A 39 7.29 2.23 6.10
C SER A 39 5.82 2.65 6.13
N PHE A 40 5.26 3.11 5.01
CA PHE A 40 3.83 3.41 4.87
C PHE A 40 2.99 2.13 4.76
N GLU A 41 3.46 1.14 4.00
CA GLU A 41 2.82 -0.19 3.93
C GLU A 41 2.78 -0.87 5.30
N ASN A 42 3.85 -0.74 6.09
CA ASN A 42 3.88 -1.17 7.48
C ASN A 42 2.82 -0.46 8.32
N LEU A 43 2.63 0.86 8.17
CA LEU A 43 1.59 1.63 8.87
C LEU A 43 0.15 1.23 8.49
N VAL A 44 -0.08 0.86 7.24
CA VAL A 44 -1.40 0.39 6.77
C VAL A 44 -1.67 -1.05 7.21
N ALA A 45 -0.65 -1.91 7.24
CA ALA A 45 -0.74 -3.24 7.85
C ALA A 45 -0.96 -3.14 9.38
N LEU A 46 -0.31 -2.17 10.03
CA LEU A 46 -0.48 -1.81 11.44
C LEU A 46 -1.94 -1.42 11.77
N ALA A 47 -2.64 -0.70 10.88
CA ALA A 47 -4.03 -0.30 11.09
C ALA A 47 -5.06 -1.46 11.05
N LYS A 48 -4.64 -2.69 10.70
CA LYS A 48 -5.53 -3.87 10.65
C LYS A 48 -5.79 -4.49 12.04
N HIS A 49 -4.96 -4.21 13.05
CA HIS A 49 -5.20 -4.73 14.41
C HIS A 49 -6.32 -3.95 15.12
N GLN A 50 -7.38 -4.65 15.51
CA GLN A 50 -8.53 -4.06 16.24
C GLN A 50 -8.11 -3.40 17.57
N GLU A 51 -7.09 -3.94 18.25
CA GLU A 51 -6.52 -3.40 19.49
C GLU A 51 -5.89 -2.02 19.24
N LEU A 52 -5.09 -1.87 18.17
CA LEU A 52 -4.51 -0.59 17.77
C LEU A 52 -5.57 0.45 17.42
N ARG A 53 -6.67 0.04 16.76
CA ARG A 53 -7.81 0.95 16.52
C ARG A 53 -8.49 1.38 17.81
N LYS A 54 -8.49 0.56 18.87
CA LYS A 54 -9.08 0.93 20.17
C LYS A 54 -8.17 1.91 20.90
N GLU A 55 -6.86 1.70 20.89
CA GLU A 55 -5.89 2.60 21.54
C GLU A 55 -5.70 3.91 20.78
N ALA A 56 -5.51 3.87 19.46
CA ALA A 56 -5.42 5.07 18.64
C ALA A 56 -6.72 5.89 18.67
N ARG A 57 -7.89 5.23 18.81
CA ARG A 57 -9.16 5.95 19.06
C ARG A 57 -9.12 6.72 20.37
N LYS A 58 -8.51 6.23 21.44
CA LYS A 58 -8.39 6.99 22.70
C LYS A 58 -7.46 8.21 22.56
N LEU A 59 -6.46 8.13 21.69
CA LEU A 59 -5.51 9.23 21.43
C LEU A 59 -6.06 10.31 20.50
N VAL A 60 -6.86 9.92 19.50
CA VAL A 60 -7.43 10.83 18.49
C VAL A 60 -8.79 11.35 18.92
N TRP A 61 -9.58 10.52 19.60
CA TRP A 61 -10.91 10.87 20.07
C TRP A 61 -10.94 11.20 21.55
N ARG A 62 -11.90 12.09 21.82
CA ARG A 62 -12.29 12.68 23.09
C ARG A 62 -12.15 11.74 24.30
N ASP A 63 -11.68 12.28 25.42
CA ASP A 63 -11.62 11.55 26.68
C ASP A 63 -13.01 11.03 27.08
N LYS A 64 -13.02 9.81 27.62
CA LYS A 64 -14.25 9.15 28.09
C LYS A 64 -14.83 9.97 29.25
N GLY A 65 -15.88 10.75 28.98
CA GLY A 65 -16.61 11.51 30.01
C GLY A 65 -16.91 12.96 29.67
N GLU A 66 -16.28 13.56 28.65
CA GLU A 66 -16.69 14.90 28.19
C GLU A 66 -18.16 14.86 27.71
N ARG A 67 -18.86 15.99 27.72
CA ARG A 67 -20.22 16.09 27.11
C ARG A 67 -20.10 16.41 25.61
N PRO A 68 -20.94 15.82 24.73
CA PRO A 68 -20.90 16.16 23.31
C PRO A 68 -21.07 17.68 23.18
N THR A 69 -20.13 18.36 22.52
CA THR A 69 -20.29 19.80 22.27
C THR A 69 -21.39 19.96 21.24
N GLU A 70 -22.50 20.57 21.64
CA GLU A 70 -23.52 21.03 20.70
C GLU A 70 -22.93 22.27 20.01
N LEU A 71 -22.76 22.17 18.69
CA LEU A 71 -22.22 23.25 17.86
C LEU A 71 -23.39 23.91 17.15
N GLU A 72 -23.69 25.15 17.48
CA GLU A 72 -24.84 25.89 16.92
C GLU A 72 -24.40 26.93 15.90
N THR A 73 -23.18 27.46 16.05
CA THR A 73 -22.65 28.50 15.16
C THR A 73 -21.55 27.97 14.24
N VAL A 74 -21.38 28.64 13.09
CA VAL A 74 -20.29 28.35 12.14
C VAL A 74 -18.92 28.61 12.77
N GLU A 75 -18.82 29.63 13.64
CA GLU A 75 -17.61 29.96 14.37
C GLU A 75 -17.21 28.85 15.35
N GLU A 76 -18.17 28.32 16.13
CA GLU A 76 -17.93 27.17 16.99
C GLU A 76 -17.48 25.94 16.19
N CYS A 77 -18.09 25.71 15.02
CA CYS A 77 -17.69 24.64 14.11
C CYS A 77 -16.25 24.82 13.62
N LEU A 78 -15.84 26.06 13.29
CA LEU A 78 -14.48 26.39 12.89
C LEU A 78 -13.47 26.16 14.02
N VAL A 79 -13.76 26.66 15.23
CA VAL A 79 -12.90 26.46 16.41
C VAL A 79 -12.77 24.98 16.74
N HIS A 80 -13.87 24.23 16.70
CA HIS A 80 -13.86 22.78 16.90
C HIS A 80 -13.02 22.05 15.85
N ALA A 81 -13.18 22.44 14.58
CA ALA A 81 -12.44 21.88 13.46
C ALA A 81 -10.94 22.15 13.58
N LEU A 82 -10.54 23.38 13.89
CA LEU A 82 -9.13 23.77 14.06
C LEU A 82 -8.47 23.05 15.24
N LYS A 83 -9.13 22.98 16.41
CA LYS A 83 -8.65 22.20 17.56
C LYS A 83 -8.48 20.72 17.20
N GLY A 84 -9.43 20.16 16.45
CA GLY A 84 -9.37 18.79 15.95
C GLY A 84 -8.21 18.57 14.96
N GLY A 85 -8.03 19.50 14.02
CA GLY A 85 -6.95 19.48 13.04
C GLY A 85 -5.57 19.59 13.69
N GLN A 86 -5.41 20.49 14.68
CA GLN A 86 -4.17 20.64 15.43
C GLN A 86 -3.79 19.34 16.17
N ARG A 87 -4.73 18.73 16.91
CA ARG A 87 -4.50 17.45 17.59
C ARG A 87 -4.08 16.35 16.61
N ALA A 88 -4.80 16.23 15.50
CA ALA A 88 -4.51 15.23 14.47
C ALA A 88 -3.16 15.47 13.77
N GLY A 89 -2.83 16.73 13.48
CA GLY A 89 -1.55 17.14 12.88
C GLY A 89 -0.37 16.86 13.81
N THR A 90 -0.46 17.21 15.09
CA THR A 90 0.60 16.91 16.09
C THR A 90 0.82 15.41 16.24
N LEU A 91 -0.25 14.61 16.29
CA LEU A 91 -0.12 13.16 16.34
C LEU A 91 0.54 12.61 15.06
N ALA A 92 0.10 13.07 13.89
CA ALA A 92 0.66 12.66 12.61
C ALA A 92 2.16 12.99 12.50
N PHE A 93 2.55 14.19 12.95
CA PHE A 93 3.96 14.59 13.06
C PHE A 93 4.74 13.62 13.95
N GLY A 94 4.25 13.37 15.17
CA GLY A 94 4.90 12.48 16.13
C GLY A 94 5.09 11.05 15.61
N ILE A 95 4.07 10.49 14.95
CA ILE A 95 4.16 9.17 14.32
C ILE A 95 5.23 9.17 13.21
N ARG A 96 5.20 10.16 12.31
CA ARG A 96 6.10 10.22 11.15
C ARG A 96 7.55 10.41 11.59
N SER A 97 7.81 11.37 12.48
CA SER A 97 9.14 11.62 13.04
C SER A 97 9.63 10.44 13.88
N GLY A 98 8.74 9.80 14.65
CA GLY A 98 9.07 8.59 15.42
C GLY A 98 9.55 7.44 14.54
N VAL A 99 8.87 7.19 13.41
CA VAL A 99 9.29 6.17 12.43
C VAL A 99 10.64 6.54 11.79
N ASN A 100 10.84 7.80 11.40
CA ASN A 100 12.09 8.25 10.81
C ASN A 100 13.28 8.08 11.77
N VAL A 101 13.10 8.45 13.05
CA VAL A 101 14.11 8.24 14.11
C VAL A 101 14.36 6.76 14.32
N PHE A 102 13.31 5.93 14.39
CA PHE A 102 13.44 4.49 14.55
C PHE A 102 14.26 3.86 13.42
N LEU A 103 14.02 4.26 12.16
CA LEU A 103 14.80 3.80 11.02
C LEU A 103 16.25 4.30 11.05
N LEU A 104 16.48 5.51 11.59
CA LEU A 104 17.81 6.07 11.77
C LEU A 104 18.63 5.26 12.79
N LEU A 105 18.01 4.71 13.84
CA LEU A 105 18.71 3.89 14.85
C LEU A 105 19.46 2.70 14.23
N PHE A 106 18.95 2.11 13.15
CA PHE A 106 19.63 1.01 12.45
C PHE A 106 20.83 1.45 11.61
N LYS A 107 20.97 2.76 11.34
CA LYS A 107 22.03 3.32 10.49
C LYS A 107 23.01 4.19 11.25
N ILE A 108 22.62 4.72 12.41
CA ILE A 108 23.39 5.71 13.14
C ILE A 108 24.76 5.17 13.58
N PHE A 109 24.81 3.89 13.98
CA PHE A 109 26.05 3.20 14.36
C PHE A 109 27.04 3.00 13.20
N ARG A 110 26.57 3.03 11.95
CA ARG A 110 27.41 2.93 10.74
C ARG A 110 27.71 4.29 10.10
N THR A 111 27.19 5.38 10.65
CA THR A 111 27.32 6.73 10.07
C THR A 111 28.41 7.51 10.81
N PRO A 112 29.30 8.24 10.10
CA PRO A 112 30.34 9.05 10.74
C PRO A 112 29.75 10.10 11.69
N LYS A 113 30.38 10.28 12.87
CA LYS A 113 29.89 11.18 13.95
C LYS A 113 29.57 12.60 13.48
N LYS A 114 30.33 13.13 12.51
CA LYS A 114 30.15 14.48 11.94
C LYS A 114 28.78 14.69 11.27
N PHE A 115 28.16 13.64 10.74
CA PHE A 115 26.86 13.72 10.07
C PHE A 115 25.69 13.27 10.95
N GLN A 116 25.95 12.66 12.12
CA GLN A 116 24.91 12.09 12.97
C GLN A 116 23.90 13.14 13.45
N PHE A 117 24.37 14.31 13.91
CA PHE A 117 23.48 15.37 14.39
C PHE A 117 22.57 15.92 13.27
N ALA A 118 23.13 16.18 12.09
CA ALA A 118 22.36 16.64 10.94
C ALA A 118 21.30 15.60 10.52
N LEU A 119 21.65 14.31 10.58
CA LEU A 119 20.77 13.20 10.23
C LEU A 119 19.65 12.99 11.26
N ILE A 120 19.96 13.14 12.56
CA ILE A 120 18.95 13.13 13.65
C ILE A 120 17.99 14.32 13.48
N ARG A 121 18.53 15.53 13.26
CA ARG A 121 17.71 16.73 13.05
C ARG A 121 16.77 16.56 11.86
N HIS A 122 17.27 16.02 10.75
CA HIS A 122 16.45 15.74 9.57
C HIS A 122 15.43 14.61 9.81
N ALA A 123 15.74 13.61 10.65
CA ALA A 123 14.77 12.57 10.99
C ALA A 123 13.62 13.10 11.86
N VAL A 124 13.90 14.00 12.80
CA VAL A 124 12.90 14.58 13.72
C VAL A 124 12.11 15.72 13.07
N PHE A 125 12.80 16.63 12.38
CA PHE A 125 12.23 17.86 11.80
C PHE A 125 12.31 17.89 10.27
N GLY A 126 12.27 16.71 9.65
CA GLY A 126 12.26 16.58 8.20
C GLY A 126 11.00 17.20 7.58
N THR A 127 11.16 17.73 6.37
CA THR A 127 10.05 18.29 5.58
C THR A 127 8.92 17.28 5.39
N ASP A 128 9.23 15.99 5.34
CA ASP A 128 8.24 14.91 5.20
C ASP A 128 7.30 14.80 6.41
N SER A 129 7.79 15.06 7.63
CA SER A 129 6.97 15.04 8.85
C SER A 129 6.00 16.22 8.87
N PHE A 130 6.46 17.40 8.47
CA PHE A 130 5.60 18.58 8.36
C PHE A 130 4.54 18.44 7.26
N ARG A 131 4.91 17.93 6.08
CA ARG A 131 3.95 17.67 4.98
C ARG A 131 2.88 16.66 5.38
N PHE A 132 3.29 15.60 6.08
CA PHE A 132 2.35 14.58 6.55
C PHE A 132 1.42 15.12 7.65
N ALA A 133 1.96 15.93 8.56
CA ALA A 133 1.18 16.62 9.58
C ALA A 133 0.18 17.61 8.97
N ALA A 134 0.59 18.39 7.98
CA ALA A 134 -0.28 19.31 7.23
C ALA A 134 -1.38 18.56 6.47
N MET A 135 -1.06 17.43 5.84
CA MET A 135 -2.06 16.58 5.17
C MET A 135 -3.13 16.08 6.16
N ILE A 136 -2.73 15.43 7.26
CA ILE A 136 -3.68 14.85 8.22
C ILE A 136 -4.44 15.95 8.98
N GLY A 137 -3.73 16.98 9.45
CA GLY A 137 -4.33 18.09 10.18
C GLY A 137 -5.31 18.89 9.31
N GLY A 138 -4.93 19.20 8.08
CA GLY A 138 -5.77 19.88 7.10
C GLY A 138 -6.99 19.04 6.71
N PHE A 139 -6.81 17.75 6.46
CA PHE A 139 -7.93 16.82 6.21
C PHE A 139 -8.93 16.85 7.37
N VAL A 140 -8.46 16.68 8.62
CA VAL A 140 -9.35 16.63 9.79
C VAL A 140 -10.05 17.96 10.03
N ALA A 141 -9.34 19.09 9.87
CA ALA A 141 -9.94 20.41 10.01
C ALA A 141 -11.05 20.63 8.98
N VAL A 142 -10.77 20.46 7.70
CA VAL A 142 -11.76 20.65 6.62
C VAL A 142 -12.93 19.69 6.76
N TYR A 143 -12.64 18.40 7.04
CA TYR A 143 -13.67 17.39 7.21
C TYR A 143 -14.60 17.70 8.39
N LYS A 144 -14.03 18.03 9.57
CA LYS A 144 -14.83 18.37 10.75
C LYS A 144 -15.60 19.66 10.56
N PHE A 145 -15.02 20.66 9.90
CA PHE A 145 -15.72 21.91 9.62
C PHE A 145 -16.97 21.63 8.78
N LEU A 146 -16.79 21.02 7.60
CA LEU A 146 -17.88 20.74 6.67
C LEU A 146 -18.93 19.79 7.26
N LEU A 147 -18.51 18.74 7.97
CA LEU A 147 -19.45 17.78 8.55
C LEU A 147 -20.36 18.40 9.62
N ASN A 148 -19.88 19.42 10.34
CA ASN A 148 -20.65 20.10 11.39
C ASN A 148 -21.35 21.38 10.90
N SER A 149 -20.83 22.05 9.87
CA SER A 149 -21.43 23.27 9.32
C SER A 149 -22.54 22.98 8.29
N LEU A 150 -22.42 21.93 7.48
CA LEU A 150 -23.45 21.57 6.48
C LEU A 150 -24.84 21.32 7.11
N PRO A 151 -24.97 20.65 8.27
CA PRO A 151 -26.27 20.49 8.94
C PRO A 151 -26.86 21.78 9.52
N LEU A 152 -26.12 22.88 9.57
CA LEU A 152 -26.66 24.20 9.94
C LEU A 152 -27.43 24.85 8.79
N ILE A 153 -27.26 24.35 7.55
CA ILE A 153 -28.02 24.83 6.40
C ILE A 153 -29.48 24.38 6.55
N PRO A 154 -30.45 25.31 6.56
CA PRO A 154 -31.86 24.97 6.69
C PRO A 154 -32.32 24.02 5.56
N ASN A 155 -33.01 22.93 5.93
CA ASN A 155 -33.39 21.85 5.00
C ASN A 155 -34.39 22.31 3.93
N ASP A 156 -35.16 23.35 4.22
CA ASP A 156 -36.09 24.05 3.32
C ASP A 156 -35.37 24.79 2.18
N GLN A 157 -34.16 25.29 2.42
CA GLN A 157 -33.34 25.98 1.41
C GLN A 157 -32.62 25.02 0.45
N LEU A 158 -32.58 23.72 0.77
CA LEU A 158 -31.95 22.72 -0.09
C LEU A 158 -32.88 22.32 -1.26
N PRO A 159 -32.33 22.08 -2.47
CA PRO A 159 -33.10 21.52 -3.58
C PRO A 159 -33.66 20.15 -3.20
N ALA A 160 -34.83 19.79 -3.74
CA ALA A 160 -35.60 18.61 -3.33
C ALA A 160 -34.79 17.30 -3.26
N ILE A 161 -33.80 17.13 -4.15
CA ILE A 161 -32.91 15.96 -4.22
C ILE A 161 -31.98 15.84 -3.00
N LEU A 162 -31.60 16.96 -2.37
CA LEU A 162 -30.65 17.02 -1.25
C LEU A 162 -31.33 17.11 0.12
N ARG A 163 -32.65 17.29 0.15
CA ARG A 163 -33.43 17.39 1.38
C ARG A 163 -33.35 16.09 2.18
N TYR A 164 -33.05 16.22 3.47
CA TYR A 164 -33.07 15.09 4.38
C TYR A 164 -34.50 14.88 4.90
N THR A 165 -35.10 13.73 4.58
CA THR A 165 -36.32 13.26 5.23
C THR A 165 -35.93 12.23 6.30
N PRO A 166 -36.15 12.52 7.60
CA PRO A 166 -35.94 11.51 8.64
C PRO A 166 -36.83 10.29 8.36
N PRO A 167 -36.34 9.06 8.58
CA PRO A 167 -37.18 7.88 8.45
C PRO A 167 -38.34 7.95 9.45
N VAL A 168 -39.56 7.72 8.97
CA VAL A 168 -40.76 7.64 9.83
C VAL A 168 -40.57 6.44 10.77
N PRO A 169 -40.71 6.61 12.10
CA PRO A 169 -40.65 5.48 13.01
C PRO A 169 -41.85 4.57 12.75
N THR A 170 -41.61 3.36 12.24
CA THR A 170 -42.60 2.30 12.18
C THR A 170 -42.88 1.82 13.60
N SER A 171 -44.00 2.27 14.18
CA SER A 171 -44.52 1.70 15.41
C SER A 171 -44.95 0.24 15.18
N GLY A 172 -44.32 -0.68 15.90
CA GLY A 172 -44.88 -2.00 16.21
C GLY A 172 -44.70 -3.09 15.16
N GLN A 173 -43.62 -3.87 15.29
CA GLN A 173 -43.69 -5.33 15.12
C GLN A 173 -42.53 -5.97 15.90
N ASN A 174 -42.87 -6.57 17.04
CA ASN A 174 -41.97 -7.41 17.81
C ASN A 174 -41.66 -8.67 16.99
N THR A 175 -40.44 -8.76 16.43
CA THR A 175 -39.88 -10.01 15.91
C THR A 175 -38.78 -10.46 16.89
N PRO A 176 -38.94 -11.61 17.58
CA PRO A 176 -37.88 -12.11 18.45
C PRO A 176 -36.79 -12.77 17.59
N GLY A 177 -35.58 -12.22 17.65
CA GLY A 177 -34.37 -12.84 17.11
C GLY A 177 -33.80 -12.17 15.86
N GLY A 178 -32.81 -11.30 16.05
CA GLY A 178 -32.07 -10.72 14.93
C GLY A 178 -31.25 -9.49 15.31
N THR A 179 -29.95 -9.70 15.52
CA THR A 179 -28.83 -8.74 15.58
C THR A 179 -29.08 -7.28 15.16
N SER A 180 -28.69 -6.37 16.06
CA SER A 180 -28.37 -4.95 15.89
C SER A 180 -29.48 -4.04 15.32
N SER A 181 -30.30 -3.48 16.22
CA SER A 181 -31.18 -2.36 15.93
C SER A 181 -30.39 -1.14 15.40
N PRO A 182 -30.90 -0.40 14.40
CA PRO A 182 -30.20 0.73 13.80
C PRO A 182 -30.24 2.00 14.68
N ILE A 183 -29.33 2.91 14.35
CA ILE A 183 -29.01 4.18 15.01
C ILE A 183 -30.14 5.21 14.82
N TYR A 184 -31.20 5.21 15.62
CA TYR A 184 -32.11 6.36 15.81
C TYR A 184 -32.70 6.39 17.24
N MET A 185 -33.09 7.59 17.69
CA MET A 185 -33.52 7.94 19.06
C MET A 185 -34.62 7.02 19.65
N LYS A 186 -34.48 6.68 20.95
CA LYS A 186 -35.61 6.29 21.82
C LYS A 186 -36.39 7.55 22.24
N THR A 187 -37.71 7.45 22.36
CA THR A 187 -38.60 8.59 22.65
C THR A 187 -38.63 8.89 24.16
N LYS A 188 -38.85 10.15 24.57
CA LYS A 188 -38.89 10.61 25.98
C LYS A 188 -39.85 9.82 26.88
N ARG A 189 -40.85 9.14 26.30
CA ARG A 189 -41.78 8.22 26.99
C ARG A 189 -41.13 6.88 27.39
N GLU A 190 -40.24 6.34 26.56
CA GLU A 190 -39.52 5.08 26.81
C GLU A 190 -38.42 5.27 27.87
N GLN A 191 -37.81 6.45 27.92
CA GLN A 191 -36.87 6.82 29.00
C GLN A 191 -37.54 6.82 30.38
N LYS A 192 -38.81 7.26 30.48
CA LYS A 192 -39.52 7.32 31.76
C LYS A 192 -39.85 5.91 32.29
N GLN A 193 -40.16 4.98 31.39
CA GLN A 193 -40.45 3.58 31.73
C GLN A 193 -39.19 2.77 32.11
N GLU A 194 -38.04 3.01 31.48
CA GLU A 194 -36.77 2.38 31.91
C GLU A 194 -36.20 3.00 33.20
N THR A 195 -36.53 4.26 33.51
CA THR A 195 -36.05 4.93 34.74
C THR A 195 -36.78 4.45 35.99
N GLU A 196 -38.05 4.03 35.90
CA GLU A 196 -38.79 3.47 37.04
C GLU A 196 -38.40 2.02 37.36
N VAL A 197 -37.87 1.24 36.41
CA VAL A 197 -37.49 -0.17 36.63
C VAL A 197 -36.06 -0.34 37.17
N VAL A 198 -35.21 0.68 37.06
CA VAL A 198 -33.77 0.59 37.39
C VAL A 198 -33.43 1.23 38.76
N GLN A 199 -34.39 1.74 39.51
CA GLN A 199 -34.14 2.42 40.80
C GLN A 199 -33.78 1.49 41.98
N THR A 200 -33.61 0.19 41.75
CA THR A 200 -33.14 -0.76 42.77
C THR A 200 -31.87 -1.44 42.30
N GLU A 201 -30.75 -0.74 42.38
CA GLU A 201 -29.39 -1.28 42.61
C GLU A 201 -28.35 -0.17 42.36
N GLU A 202 -27.58 0.16 43.39
CA GLU A 202 -26.43 1.06 43.33
C GLU A 202 -25.35 0.44 42.43
N GLU A 203 -25.33 0.79 41.14
CA GLU A 203 -24.20 0.49 40.27
C GLU A 203 -23.76 1.71 39.45
N LYS A 204 -22.46 1.97 39.56
CA LYS A 204 -21.64 3.01 38.90
C LYS A 204 -22.13 3.30 37.46
N PRO A 205 -22.33 4.58 37.06
CA PRO A 205 -22.99 4.89 35.79
C PRO A 205 -22.19 4.33 34.62
N THR A 206 -22.76 3.34 33.96
CA THR A 206 -22.24 2.77 32.72
C THR A 206 -22.21 3.90 31.69
N SER A 207 -21.01 4.33 31.30
CA SER A 207 -20.81 5.38 30.30
C SER A 207 -21.33 4.90 28.94
N ARG A 208 -22.63 5.05 28.71
CA ARG A 208 -23.23 4.95 27.37
C ARG A 208 -22.73 6.15 26.60
N ASP A 209 -21.82 5.92 25.65
CA ASP A 209 -21.44 6.89 24.63
C ASP A 209 -22.70 7.21 23.77
N VAL A 210 -23.58 8.05 24.29
CA VAL A 210 -24.73 8.58 23.54
C VAL A 210 -24.15 9.59 22.57
N PHE A 211 -23.83 9.11 21.37
CA PHE A 211 -23.54 9.97 20.24
C PHE A 211 -24.82 10.73 19.89
N VAL A 212 -25.01 11.91 20.47
CA VAL A 212 -25.98 12.90 19.96
C VAL A 212 -25.41 13.42 18.63
N ARG A 213 -25.57 12.62 17.58
CA ARG A 213 -25.29 13.07 16.21
C ARG A 213 -26.52 13.83 15.75
N LYS A 214 -26.34 15.08 15.34
CA LYS A 214 -27.35 15.78 14.54
C LYS A 214 -27.74 14.84 13.38
N PRO A 215 -29.03 14.77 12.99
CA PRO A 215 -29.45 13.96 11.85
C PRO A 215 -28.77 14.50 10.58
N VAL A 216 -27.66 13.87 10.18
CA VAL A 216 -26.88 14.29 9.03
C VAL A 216 -27.25 13.43 7.82
N ALA A 217 -27.59 14.10 6.71
CA ALA A 217 -27.70 13.45 5.42
C ALA A 217 -26.37 12.77 5.05
N ARG A 218 -26.45 11.60 4.40
CA ARG A 218 -25.24 10.84 4.01
C ARG A 218 -24.35 11.60 3.03
N TRP A 219 -24.95 12.48 2.21
CA TRP A 219 -24.22 13.30 1.26
C TRP A 219 -23.29 14.32 1.94
N HIS A 220 -23.59 14.75 3.17
CA HIS A 220 -22.70 15.65 3.93
C HIS A 220 -21.32 15.02 4.15
N ALA A 221 -21.29 13.72 4.50
CA ALA A 221 -20.03 13.00 4.68
C ALA A 221 -19.29 12.79 3.36
N LEU A 222 -20.02 12.62 2.24
CA LEU A 222 -19.44 12.50 0.90
C LEU A 222 -18.76 13.82 0.49
N VAL A 223 -19.45 14.95 0.62
CA VAL A 223 -18.93 16.28 0.28
C VAL A 223 -17.78 16.66 1.20
N ALA A 224 -17.94 16.48 2.51
CA ALA A 224 -16.88 16.74 3.49
C ALA A 224 -15.63 15.91 3.19
N GLY A 225 -15.79 14.61 2.88
CA GLY A 225 -14.69 13.72 2.52
C GLY A 225 -14.03 14.08 1.20
N GLY A 226 -14.82 14.43 0.17
CA GLY A 226 -14.33 14.81 -1.15
C GLY A 226 -13.48 16.08 -1.12
N ILE A 227 -13.97 17.13 -0.44
CA ILE A 227 -13.23 18.40 -0.30
C ILE A 227 -12.01 18.22 0.62
N ALA A 228 -12.18 17.55 1.77
CA ALA A 228 -11.06 17.30 2.67
C ALA A 228 -9.96 16.44 2.03
N GLY A 229 -10.32 15.56 1.08
CA GLY A 229 -9.38 14.74 0.31
C GLY A 229 -8.33 15.55 -0.45
N LEU A 230 -8.60 16.81 -0.79
CA LEU A 230 -7.62 17.71 -1.41
C LEU A 230 -6.40 17.97 -0.52
N ALA A 231 -6.50 17.72 0.79
CA ALA A 231 -5.37 17.81 1.71
C ALA A 231 -4.20 16.87 1.33
N VAL A 232 -4.44 15.83 0.52
CA VAL A 232 -3.37 14.99 -0.06
C VAL A 232 -2.37 15.81 -0.88
N ALA A 233 -2.76 16.99 -1.39
CA ALA A 233 -1.85 17.89 -2.10
C ALA A 233 -0.66 18.38 -1.24
N PHE A 234 -0.77 18.40 0.09
CA PHE A 234 0.35 18.75 0.98
C PHE A 234 1.52 17.74 0.89
N GLU A 235 1.23 16.50 0.49
CA GLU A 235 2.25 15.46 0.33
C GLU A 235 3.09 15.65 -0.95
N ALA A 236 4.24 14.98 -1.00
CA ALA A 236 5.09 14.95 -2.18
C ALA A 236 4.45 14.11 -3.28
N GLU A 237 4.65 14.47 -4.55
CA GLU A 237 4.01 13.84 -5.72
C GLU A 237 4.08 12.31 -5.70
N GLY A 238 5.28 11.75 -5.46
CA GLY A 238 5.46 10.29 -5.39
C GLY A 238 4.71 9.61 -4.24
N ARG A 239 4.41 10.31 -3.15
CA ARG A 239 3.65 9.78 -2.00
C ARG A 239 2.13 9.90 -2.20
N ARG A 240 1.68 10.92 -2.94
CA ARG A 240 0.25 11.14 -3.23
C ARG A 240 -0.39 9.91 -3.86
N LEU A 241 0.27 9.33 -4.86
CA LEU A 241 -0.23 8.14 -5.56
C LEU A 241 -0.36 6.95 -4.61
N THR A 242 0.65 6.69 -3.76
CA THR A 242 0.60 5.60 -2.78
C THR A 242 -0.52 5.80 -1.76
N ILE A 243 -0.68 7.01 -1.23
CA ILE A 243 -1.75 7.32 -0.28
C ILE A 243 -3.13 7.16 -0.93
N ALA A 244 -3.30 7.69 -2.14
CA ALA A 244 -4.54 7.60 -2.90
C ALA A 244 -4.92 6.13 -3.17
N GLN A 245 -3.99 5.30 -3.62
CA GLN A 245 -4.23 3.87 -3.85
C GLN A 245 -4.69 3.16 -2.57
N GLN A 246 -4.00 3.39 -1.45
CA GLN A 246 -4.36 2.74 -0.19
C GLN A 246 -5.73 3.20 0.34
N LEU A 247 -6.01 4.51 0.31
CA LEU A 247 -7.30 5.04 0.75
C LEU A 247 -8.43 4.61 -0.17
N PHE A 248 -8.21 4.56 -1.48
CA PHE A 248 -9.19 4.11 -2.47
C PHE A 248 -9.60 2.66 -2.24
N VAL A 249 -8.64 1.74 -2.08
CA VAL A 249 -8.93 0.32 -1.79
C VAL A 249 -9.68 0.17 -0.47
N ARG A 250 -9.33 0.96 0.55
CA ARG A 250 -10.07 0.97 1.83
C ARG A 250 -11.49 1.53 1.68
N GLY A 251 -11.67 2.55 0.84
CA GLY A 251 -12.98 3.09 0.47
C GLY A 251 -13.85 2.02 -0.21
N LEU A 252 -13.31 1.32 -1.21
CA LEU A 252 -13.99 0.21 -1.88
C LEU A 252 -14.35 -0.91 -0.91
N GLN A 253 -13.45 -1.29 -0.01
CA GLN A 253 -13.72 -2.26 1.04
C GLN A 253 -14.89 -1.81 1.93
N GLY A 254 -14.93 -0.54 2.32
CA GLY A 254 -16.01 0.05 3.11
C GLY A 254 -17.35 0.02 2.36
N SER A 255 -17.36 0.42 1.08
CA SER A 255 -18.53 0.39 0.21
C SER A 255 -19.07 -1.03 0.01
N TYR A 256 -18.18 -2.00 -0.23
CA TYR A 256 -18.56 -3.40 -0.35
C TYR A 256 -19.16 -3.94 0.94
N ASN A 257 -18.57 -3.64 2.10
CA ASN A 257 -19.10 -4.08 3.40
C ASN A 257 -20.49 -3.46 3.68
N TYR A 258 -20.70 -2.21 3.29
CA TYR A 258 -22.00 -1.55 3.40
C TYR A 258 -23.05 -2.20 2.49
N TRP A 259 -22.68 -2.42 1.22
CA TRP A 259 -23.59 -2.96 0.21
C TRP A 259 -23.92 -4.44 0.46
N SER A 260 -22.93 -5.27 0.74
CA SER A 260 -23.11 -6.69 1.08
C SER A 260 -23.97 -6.90 2.31
N GLY A 261 -23.83 -6.05 3.34
CA GLY A 261 -24.69 -6.09 4.53
C GLY A 261 -26.15 -5.74 4.22
N ARG A 262 -26.39 -4.83 3.27
CA ARG A 262 -27.75 -4.41 2.88
C ARG A 262 -28.46 -5.42 1.98
N PHE A 263 -27.72 -6.04 1.05
CA PHE A 263 -28.29 -6.92 0.02
C PHE A 263 -28.06 -8.41 0.30
N GLY A 264 -27.39 -8.76 1.41
CA GLY A 264 -27.12 -10.16 1.77
C GLY A 264 -26.09 -10.86 0.87
N ILE A 265 -25.35 -10.12 0.04
CA ILE A 265 -24.41 -10.68 -0.93
C ILE A 265 -23.18 -11.22 -0.19
N LYS A 266 -23.03 -12.54 -0.13
CA LYS A 266 -21.85 -13.22 0.40
C LYS A 266 -21.25 -14.12 -0.67
N ILE A 267 -20.11 -13.70 -1.20
CA ILE A 267 -19.34 -14.49 -2.16
C ILE A 267 -18.35 -15.37 -1.38
N PRO A 268 -18.47 -16.70 -1.41
CA PRO A 268 -17.50 -17.58 -0.76
C PRO A 268 -16.13 -17.40 -1.41
N PHE A 269 -15.08 -17.28 -0.60
CA PHE A 269 -13.69 -17.05 -1.06
C PHE A 269 -13.51 -15.82 -1.96
N GLY A 270 -14.39 -14.81 -1.87
CA GLY A 270 -14.32 -13.61 -2.71
C GLY A 270 -13.00 -12.84 -2.57
N ASP A 271 -12.39 -12.85 -1.39
CA ASP A 271 -11.07 -12.29 -1.14
C ASP A 271 -9.96 -13.02 -1.92
N VAL A 272 -10.02 -14.36 -1.98
CA VAL A 272 -9.10 -15.18 -2.77
C VAL A 272 -9.28 -14.92 -4.27
N MET A 273 -10.51 -14.78 -4.76
CA MET A 273 -10.76 -14.49 -6.18
C MET A 273 -10.22 -13.12 -6.59
N VAL A 274 -10.54 -12.07 -5.82
CA VAL A 274 -10.01 -10.72 -6.08
C VAL A 274 -8.48 -10.73 -6.03
N PHE A 275 -7.91 -11.39 -5.03
CA PHE A 275 -6.46 -11.53 -4.92
C PHE A 275 -5.84 -12.21 -6.15
N SER A 276 -6.40 -13.34 -6.58
CA SER A 276 -5.92 -14.09 -7.76
C SER A 276 -6.02 -13.28 -9.05
N LEU A 277 -7.13 -12.57 -9.27
CA LEU A 277 -7.31 -11.70 -10.44
C LEU A 277 -6.29 -10.54 -10.46
N CYS A 278 -6.08 -9.89 -9.32
CA CYS A 278 -5.07 -8.84 -9.19
C CYS A 278 -3.65 -9.39 -9.45
N CYS A 279 -3.32 -10.56 -8.92
CA CYS A 279 -2.04 -11.23 -9.18
C CYS A 279 -1.85 -11.54 -10.67
N GLY A 280 -2.88 -12.05 -11.34
CA GLY A 280 -2.86 -12.29 -12.78
C GLY A 280 -2.61 -11.00 -13.58
N GLN A 281 -3.32 -9.92 -13.23
CA GLN A 281 -3.13 -8.61 -13.86
C GLN A 281 -1.71 -8.04 -13.65
N ILE A 282 -1.16 -8.20 -12.44
CA ILE A 282 0.20 -7.76 -12.11
C ILE A 282 1.23 -8.53 -12.94
N LEU A 283 1.08 -9.85 -13.06
CA LEU A 283 1.99 -10.68 -13.87
C LEU A 283 1.85 -10.37 -15.37
N TYR A 284 0.62 -10.18 -15.87
CA TYR A 284 0.38 -9.72 -17.23
C TYR A 284 1.10 -8.39 -17.49
N ALA A 285 0.96 -7.42 -16.60
CA ALA A 285 1.65 -6.14 -16.73
C ALA A 285 3.17 -6.31 -16.71
N PHE A 286 3.71 -7.13 -15.79
CA PHE A 286 5.15 -7.37 -15.72
C PHE A 286 5.73 -7.97 -17.01
N LEU A 287 5.01 -8.90 -17.65
CA LEU A 287 5.54 -9.70 -18.77
C LEU A 287 5.19 -9.13 -20.13
N LEU A 288 4.03 -8.48 -20.26
CA LEU A 288 3.45 -8.10 -21.56
C LEU A 288 3.19 -6.60 -21.68
N SER A 289 3.10 -5.87 -20.57
CA SER A 289 2.84 -4.42 -20.58
C SER A 289 3.65 -3.71 -19.48
N PRO A 290 5.00 -3.78 -19.50
CA PRO A 290 5.85 -3.35 -18.39
C PRO A 290 5.77 -1.84 -18.08
N ASP A 291 5.16 -1.06 -18.97
CA ASP A 291 4.95 0.39 -18.81
C ASP A 291 3.68 0.74 -18.02
N THR A 292 2.78 -0.22 -17.78
CA THR A 292 1.55 0.01 -17.00
C THR A 292 1.76 -0.11 -15.48
N ILE A 293 2.94 -0.53 -15.04
CA ILE A 293 3.31 -0.63 -13.62
C ILE A 293 4.45 0.34 -13.28
N PRO A 294 4.50 0.89 -12.04
CA PRO A 294 5.59 1.76 -11.62
C PRO A 294 6.95 1.08 -11.75
N ARG A 295 7.97 1.83 -12.20
CA ARG A 295 9.34 1.29 -12.40
C ARG A 295 9.90 0.62 -11.14
N SER A 296 9.66 1.18 -9.97
CA SER A 296 10.09 0.60 -8.68
C SER A 296 9.47 -0.78 -8.43
N TYR A 297 8.20 -0.95 -8.79
CA TYR A 297 7.48 -2.20 -8.66
C TYR A 297 7.96 -3.23 -9.68
N ARG A 298 8.22 -2.80 -10.93
CA ARG A 298 8.82 -3.65 -11.98
C ARG A 298 10.17 -4.22 -11.56
N VAL A 299 11.07 -3.39 -11.05
CA VAL A 299 12.39 -3.82 -10.54
C VAL A 299 12.24 -4.80 -9.36
N TRP A 300 11.27 -4.56 -8.49
CA TRP A 300 10.99 -5.45 -7.37
C TRP A 300 10.49 -6.82 -7.85
N ILE A 301 9.53 -6.88 -8.78
CA ILE A 301 9.03 -8.14 -9.35
C ILE A 301 10.14 -8.88 -10.08
N GLN A 302 10.95 -8.19 -10.89
CA GLN A 302 12.10 -8.80 -11.56
C GLN A 302 13.01 -9.51 -10.55
N THR A 303 13.35 -8.81 -9.46
CA THR A 303 14.20 -9.37 -8.40
C THR A 303 13.54 -10.54 -7.66
N ALA A 304 12.22 -10.46 -7.45
CA ALA A 304 11.43 -11.48 -6.76
C ALA A 304 11.26 -12.75 -7.60
N SER A 305 11.12 -12.61 -8.92
CA SER A 305 10.95 -13.74 -9.85
C SER A 305 12.18 -14.65 -9.91
N LYS A 306 13.37 -14.11 -9.59
CA LYS A 306 14.67 -14.80 -9.75
C LYS A 306 14.94 -15.29 -11.18
N VAL A 307 14.28 -14.69 -12.17
CA VAL A 307 14.50 -14.93 -13.61
C VAL A 307 15.43 -13.83 -14.14
N GLN A 308 16.20 -14.14 -15.19
CA GLN A 308 17.05 -13.15 -15.85
C GLN A 308 16.19 -12.08 -16.55
N PRO A 309 16.56 -10.78 -16.47
CA PRO A 309 15.86 -9.71 -17.18
C PRO A 309 15.74 -9.95 -18.68
N GLU A 310 16.78 -10.53 -19.27
CA GLU A 310 16.88 -10.88 -20.69
C GLU A 310 15.78 -11.87 -21.09
N ALA A 311 15.50 -12.87 -20.24
CA ALA A 311 14.44 -13.84 -20.50
C ALA A 311 13.04 -13.21 -20.47
N VAL A 312 12.83 -12.21 -19.60
CA VAL A 312 11.57 -11.46 -19.53
C VAL A 312 11.40 -10.55 -20.75
N SER A 313 12.48 -9.86 -21.15
CA SER A 313 12.54 -9.05 -22.37
C SER A 313 12.28 -9.88 -23.62
N MET A 314 12.90 -11.06 -23.70
CA MET A 314 12.72 -12.03 -24.76
C MET A 314 11.27 -12.50 -24.83
N ASN A 315 10.67 -12.89 -23.70
CA ASN A 315 9.26 -13.29 -23.64
C ASN A 315 8.33 -12.17 -24.11
N HIS A 316 8.54 -10.95 -23.62
CA HIS A 316 7.75 -9.78 -24.01
C HIS A 316 7.79 -9.57 -25.53
N SER A 317 8.98 -9.57 -26.12
CA SER A 317 9.20 -9.31 -27.54
C SER A 317 8.64 -10.44 -28.42
N LEU A 318 8.82 -11.70 -28.01
CA LEU A 318 8.25 -12.87 -28.70
C LEU A 318 6.72 -12.83 -28.73
N VAL A 319 6.07 -12.52 -27.61
CA VAL A 319 4.59 -12.45 -27.56
C VAL A 319 4.06 -11.26 -28.34
N ARG A 320 4.70 -10.08 -28.25
CA ARG A 320 4.20 -8.83 -28.84
C ARG A 320 4.55 -8.65 -30.31
N LYS A 321 5.77 -9.04 -30.71
CA LYS A 321 6.35 -8.77 -32.03
C LYS A 321 6.72 -10.03 -32.79
N GLY A 322 6.79 -11.19 -32.13
CA GLY A 322 7.26 -12.43 -32.75
C GLY A 322 8.77 -12.49 -32.97
N THR A 323 9.53 -11.59 -32.34
CA THR A 323 10.99 -11.49 -32.47
C THR A 323 11.63 -11.25 -31.09
N PHE A 324 12.94 -11.45 -30.96
CA PHE A 324 13.70 -11.07 -29.77
C PHE A 324 15.04 -10.40 -30.13
N ASP A 325 15.61 -9.67 -29.17
CA ASP A 325 16.94 -9.07 -29.32
C ASP A 325 18.03 -10.14 -29.20
N LEU A 326 18.86 -10.28 -30.22
CA LEU A 326 19.97 -11.24 -30.24
C LEU A 326 20.96 -10.97 -29.10
N GLU A 327 21.09 -9.73 -28.66
CA GLU A 327 21.97 -9.35 -27.55
C GLU A 327 21.46 -9.89 -26.20
N ASP A 328 20.13 -10.05 -26.02
CA ASP A 328 19.57 -10.70 -24.82
C ASP A 328 20.04 -12.16 -24.74
N VAL A 329 20.05 -12.89 -25.86
CA VAL A 329 20.49 -14.29 -25.91
C VAL A 329 22.00 -14.40 -25.70
N LYS A 330 22.80 -13.53 -26.32
CA LYS A 330 24.26 -13.49 -26.07
C LYS A 330 24.58 -13.23 -24.60
N ARG A 331 23.85 -12.32 -23.95
CA ARG A 331 23.97 -12.08 -22.50
C ARG A 331 23.66 -13.34 -21.68
N LEU A 332 22.60 -14.07 -22.02
CA LEU A 332 22.24 -15.34 -21.38
C LEU A 332 23.31 -16.43 -21.56
N ILE A 333 23.92 -16.55 -22.75
CA ILE A 333 25.02 -17.49 -23.03
C ILE A 333 26.25 -17.14 -22.20
N SER A 334 26.60 -15.85 -22.13
CA SER A 334 27.76 -15.35 -21.38
C SER A 334 27.60 -15.43 -19.86
N TRP A 335 26.38 -15.66 -19.36
CA TRP A 335 26.10 -15.66 -17.94
C TRP A 335 26.80 -16.84 -17.22
N LYS A 336 27.50 -16.53 -16.14
CA LYS A 336 28.40 -17.47 -15.43
C LYS A 336 27.72 -18.77 -14.97
N ARG A 337 26.43 -18.72 -14.68
CA ARG A 337 25.64 -19.85 -14.14
C ARG A 337 24.88 -20.62 -15.21
N THR A 338 25.02 -20.28 -16.49
CA THR A 338 24.38 -21.04 -17.58
C THR A 338 25.05 -22.39 -17.74
N THR A 339 24.27 -23.46 -17.69
CA THR A 339 24.75 -24.84 -17.86
C THR A 339 25.25 -25.07 -19.29
N PRO A 340 26.22 -25.97 -19.50
CA PRO A 340 26.70 -26.30 -20.86
C PRO A 340 25.56 -26.73 -21.79
N GLY A 341 24.60 -27.54 -21.29
CA GLY A 341 23.45 -27.98 -22.07
C GLY A 341 22.56 -26.82 -22.54
N ASN A 342 22.24 -25.89 -21.65
CA ASN A 342 21.46 -24.71 -22.01
C ASN A 342 22.24 -23.72 -22.88
N LYS A 343 23.58 -23.64 -22.78
CA LYS A 343 24.39 -22.83 -23.70
C LYS A 343 24.22 -23.31 -25.14
N VAL A 344 24.29 -24.62 -25.37
CA VAL A 344 24.10 -25.20 -26.71
C VAL A 344 22.69 -24.89 -27.24
N ARG A 345 21.65 -25.03 -26.40
CA ARG A 345 20.27 -24.68 -26.78
C ARG A 345 20.11 -23.20 -27.15
N LEU A 346 20.66 -22.31 -26.33
CA LEU A 346 20.63 -20.86 -26.58
C LEU A 346 21.45 -20.46 -27.81
N GLN A 347 22.57 -21.15 -28.08
CA GLN A 347 23.35 -20.97 -29.31
C GLN A 347 22.56 -21.39 -30.55
N ALA A 348 21.88 -22.54 -30.49
CA ALA A 348 21.01 -22.98 -31.58
C ALA A 348 19.83 -22.01 -31.82
N GLU A 349 19.23 -21.46 -30.76
CA GLU A 349 18.21 -20.41 -30.85
C GLU A 349 18.77 -19.12 -31.47
N LEU A 350 19.99 -18.72 -31.13
CA LEU A 350 20.65 -17.55 -31.70
C LEU A 350 20.90 -17.74 -33.20
N GLU A 351 21.45 -18.88 -33.60
CA GLU A 351 21.70 -19.20 -35.01
C GLU A 351 20.41 -19.30 -35.83
N ALA A 352 19.33 -19.82 -35.25
CA ALA A 352 18.02 -19.85 -35.89
C ALA A 352 17.45 -18.44 -36.07
N ALA A 353 17.57 -17.59 -35.05
CA ALA A 353 17.09 -16.21 -35.10
C ALA A 353 17.87 -15.34 -36.09
N GLU A 354 19.18 -15.59 -36.27
CA GLU A 354 19.98 -14.97 -37.33
C GLU A 354 19.49 -15.34 -38.74
N ARG A 355 18.87 -16.52 -38.89
CA ARG A 355 18.19 -16.96 -40.12
C ARG A 355 16.74 -16.47 -40.23
N GLY A 356 16.26 -15.69 -39.26
CA GLY A 356 14.91 -15.14 -39.21
C GLY A 356 13.86 -16.03 -38.53
N ASP A 357 14.26 -17.18 -37.97
CA ASP A 357 13.37 -18.05 -37.19
C ASP A 357 13.56 -17.82 -35.69
N PHE A 358 12.59 -17.14 -35.08
CA PHE A 358 12.60 -16.82 -33.65
C PHE A 358 11.88 -17.88 -32.79
N GLY A 359 11.38 -18.96 -33.39
CA GLY A 359 10.69 -20.03 -32.70
C GLY A 359 9.32 -19.64 -32.15
N PRO A 360 8.83 -20.30 -31.09
CA PRO A 360 7.49 -20.07 -30.55
C PRO A 360 7.37 -18.69 -29.88
N ARG A 361 6.13 -18.19 -29.75
CA ARG A 361 5.84 -16.87 -29.17
C ARG A 361 5.96 -16.80 -27.64
N PHE A 362 6.94 -17.49 -27.06
CA PHE A 362 7.22 -17.49 -25.61
C PHE A 362 8.71 -17.81 -25.37
N ALA A 363 9.27 -17.33 -24.26
CA ALA A 363 10.69 -17.54 -23.97
C ALA A 363 11.06 -19.00 -23.67
N SER A 364 12.18 -19.48 -24.22
CA SER A 364 12.70 -20.85 -24.00
C SER A 364 12.99 -21.17 -22.54
N CYS A 365 12.83 -22.45 -22.16
CA CYS A 365 13.25 -22.94 -20.85
C CYS A 365 14.73 -22.64 -20.56
N ALA A 366 15.58 -22.74 -21.59
CA ALA A 366 17.00 -22.42 -21.51
C ALA A 366 17.24 -20.94 -21.17
N ALA A 367 16.37 -20.02 -21.62
CA ALA A 367 16.43 -18.61 -21.25
C ALA A 367 15.82 -18.34 -19.85
N VAL A 368 14.72 -19.00 -19.48
CA VAL A 368 14.04 -18.75 -18.19
C VAL A 368 14.84 -19.30 -17.00
N HIS A 369 15.42 -20.49 -17.13
CA HIS A 369 16.24 -21.13 -16.08
C HIS A 369 17.58 -21.68 -16.62
N PRO A 370 18.48 -20.80 -17.12
CA PRO A 370 19.76 -21.21 -17.71
C PRO A 370 20.64 -22.04 -16.78
N PHE A 371 20.40 -21.98 -15.46
CA PHE A 371 21.13 -22.65 -14.40
C PHE A 371 20.66 -24.08 -14.08
N PHE A 372 19.60 -24.58 -14.71
CA PHE A 372 19.16 -25.97 -14.61
C PHE A 372 18.84 -26.55 -15.98
N ASP A 373 19.33 -27.76 -16.27
CA ASP A 373 19.00 -28.48 -17.50
C ASP A 373 17.61 -29.15 -17.44
N SER A 374 17.12 -29.43 -16.22
CA SER A 374 15.80 -30.02 -15.98
C SER A 374 14.83 -28.98 -15.40
N CYS A 375 13.64 -28.90 -15.98
CA CYS A 375 12.58 -28.04 -15.49
C CYS A 375 12.03 -28.50 -14.12
N TRP A 376 12.14 -29.80 -13.80
CA TRP A 376 11.57 -30.37 -12.57
C TRP A 376 12.31 -29.98 -11.29
N SER A 377 13.60 -29.62 -11.41
CA SER A 377 14.39 -29.13 -10.28
C SER A 377 14.15 -27.65 -9.97
N VAL A 378 13.56 -26.90 -10.90
CA VAL A 378 13.33 -25.46 -10.77
C VAL A 378 12.32 -25.15 -9.64
N PRO A 379 11.13 -25.78 -9.55
CA PRO A 379 10.15 -25.49 -8.50
C PRO A 379 10.72 -25.48 -7.08
N LEU A 380 11.44 -26.54 -6.69
CA LEU A 380 11.96 -26.67 -5.33
C LEU A 380 13.02 -25.61 -5.02
N ASP A 381 13.95 -25.40 -5.95
CA ASP A 381 14.98 -24.37 -5.81
C ASP A 381 14.38 -22.96 -5.72
N ARG A 382 13.38 -22.65 -6.55
CA ARG A 382 12.69 -21.37 -6.54
C ARG A 382 11.93 -21.15 -5.24
N PHE A 383 11.22 -22.17 -4.76
CA PHE A 383 10.52 -22.11 -3.48
C PHE A 383 11.50 -21.75 -2.35
N MET A 384 12.61 -22.46 -2.22
CA MET A 384 13.58 -22.23 -1.15
C MET A 384 14.28 -20.89 -1.30
N THR A 385 14.75 -20.55 -2.50
CA THR A 385 15.49 -19.31 -2.78
C THR A 385 14.63 -18.07 -2.55
N VAL A 386 13.38 -18.06 -3.04
CA VAL A 386 12.47 -16.92 -2.90
C VAL A 386 11.99 -16.80 -1.46
N SER A 387 11.63 -17.91 -0.81
CA SER A 387 11.19 -17.90 0.59
C SER A 387 12.30 -17.38 1.51
N ALA A 388 13.52 -17.86 1.35
CA ALA A 388 14.67 -17.41 2.15
C ALA A 388 15.01 -15.93 1.87
N TRP A 389 14.96 -15.49 0.61
CA TRP A 389 15.19 -14.10 0.25
C TRP A 389 14.17 -13.13 0.85
N MET A 390 12.90 -13.57 0.97
CA MET A 390 11.82 -12.73 1.49
C MET A 390 11.73 -12.74 3.02
N ALA A 391 12.26 -13.78 3.68
CA ALA A 391 12.18 -13.94 5.13
C ALA A 391 12.64 -12.72 5.96
N PRO A 392 13.73 -11.99 5.63
CA PRO A 392 14.11 -10.80 6.39
C PRO A 392 13.09 -9.66 6.29
N ILE A 393 12.42 -9.53 5.15
CA ILE A 393 11.43 -8.47 4.91
C ILE A 393 10.16 -8.76 5.72
N TYR A 394 9.61 -9.97 5.61
CA TYR A 394 8.45 -10.36 6.41
C TYR A 394 8.78 -10.49 7.90
N GLY A 395 10.01 -10.88 8.22
CA GLY A 395 10.52 -10.90 9.59
C GLY A 395 10.43 -9.52 10.22
N ALA A 396 10.93 -8.49 9.55
CA ALA A 396 10.78 -7.10 10.00
C ALA A 396 9.31 -6.69 10.12
N LEU A 397 8.46 -7.05 9.14
CA LEU A 397 7.03 -6.73 9.14
C LEU A 397 6.28 -7.35 10.34
N HIS A 398 6.62 -8.56 10.77
CA HIS A 398 5.98 -9.20 11.91
C HIS A 398 6.61 -8.79 13.25
N PHE A 399 7.92 -8.57 13.27
CA PHE A 399 8.67 -8.27 14.49
C PHE A 399 8.55 -6.81 14.93
N ILE A 400 8.59 -5.85 14.00
CA ILE A 400 8.58 -4.42 14.35
C ILE A 400 7.26 -4.00 15.02
N PRO A 401 6.07 -4.30 14.47
CA PRO A 401 4.80 -4.02 15.13
C PRO A 401 4.69 -4.62 16.53
N MET A 402 5.17 -5.85 16.67
CA MET A 402 5.20 -6.56 17.93
C MET A 402 6.04 -5.81 18.97
N LEU A 403 7.25 -5.38 18.59
CA LEU A 403 8.16 -4.64 19.46
C LEU A 403 7.70 -3.21 19.74
N LEU A 404 7.01 -2.55 18.82
CA LEU A 404 6.58 -1.16 19.02
C LEU A 404 5.33 -1.06 19.91
N PHE A 405 4.36 -1.94 19.72
CA PHE A 405 3.02 -1.80 20.31
C PHE A 405 2.71 -2.81 21.41
N LYS A 406 3.35 -3.97 21.40
CA LYS A 406 3.13 -5.03 22.39
C LYS A 406 4.34 -5.20 23.31
N ARG A 407 5.03 -4.10 23.64
CA ARG A 407 6.22 -4.10 24.51
C ARG A 407 5.96 -4.79 25.86
N GLY A 408 4.83 -4.47 26.49
CA GLY A 408 4.45 -5.07 27.77
C GLY A 408 4.19 -6.57 27.67
N GLU A 409 3.51 -7.03 26.62
CA GLU A 409 3.31 -8.47 26.38
C GLU A 409 4.62 -9.17 26.01
N PHE A 410 5.50 -8.51 25.26
CA PHE A 410 6.80 -9.04 24.84
C PHE A 410 7.72 -9.24 26.03
N MET A 411 7.73 -8.29 26.97
CA MET A 411 8.50 -8.40 28.21
C MET A 411 7.99 -9.54 29.11
N LYS A 412 6.67 -9.80 29.10
CA LYS A 412 6.05 -10.88 29.89
C LYS A 412 6.21 -12.26 29.25
N TYR A 413 6.11 -12.38 27.93
CA TYR A 413 6.10 -13.65 27.20
C TYR A 413 6.97 -13.62 25.91
N PRO A 414 8.29 -13.42 26.01
CA PRO A 414 9.15 -13.20 24.85
C PRO A 414 9.16 -14.39 23.87
N GLY A 415 9.27 -15.62 24.37
CA GLY A 415 9.32 -16.82 23.53
C GLY A 415 8.04 -17.09 22.74
N LYS A 416 6.87 -16.92 23.37
CA LYS A 416 5.55 -17.11 22.71
C LYS A 416 5.36 -16.10 21.58
N MET A 417 5.74 -14.84 21.82
CA MET A 417 5.65 -13.77 20.84
C MET A 417 6.64 -13.98 19.68
N LEU A 418 7.87 -14.38 19.98
CA LEU A 418 8.87 -14.68 18.95
C LEU A 418 8.45 -15.86 18.08
N LYS A 419 7.94 -16.96 18.67
CA LYS A 419 7.39 -18.10 17.92
C LYS A 419 6.25 -17.68 17.00
N ARG A 420 5.33 -16.83 17.48
CA ARG A 420 4.23 -16.29 16.66
C ARG A 420 4.75 -15.44 15.50
N SER A 421 5.73 -14.58 15.74
CA SER A 421 6.36 -13.77 14.71
C SER A 421 7.10 -14.63 13.68
N ALA A 422 7.84 -15.64 14.12
CA ALA A 422 8.55 -16.59 13.27
C ALA A 422 7.59 -17.39 12.39
N TYR A 423 6.50 -17.91 12.97
CA TYR A 423 5.47 -18.62 12.22
C TYR A 423 4.79 -17.72 11.16
N GLY A 424 4.44 -16.48 11.52
CA GLY A 424 3.90 -15.50 10.57
C GLY A 424 4.87 -15.23 9.42
N THR A 425 6.16 -15.05 9.75
CA THR A 425 7.23 -14.83 8.76
C THR A 425 7.39 -16.03 7.83
N ALA A 426 7.45 -17.25 8.37
CA ALA A 426 7.57 -18.47 7.59
C ALA A 426 6.38 -18.66 6.65
N ARG A 427 5.14 -18.49 7.15
CA ARG A 427 3.91 -18.60 6.35
C ARG A 427 3.89 -17.61 5.19
N SER A 428 4.17 -16.33 5.45
CA SER A 428 4.15 -15.30 4.39
C SER A 428 5.29 -15.48 3.38
N SER A 429 6.46 -15.93 3.84
CA SER A 429 7.60 -16.20 2.96
C SER A 429 7.32 -17.38 2.03
N ALA A 430 6.79 -18.48 2.60
CA ALA A 430 6.38 -19.66 1.86
C ALA A 430 5.28 -19.34 0.85
N PHE A 431 4.32 -18.48 1.19
CA PHE A 431 3.28 -18.04 0.27
C PHE A 431 3.86 -17.41 -1.01
N LEU A 432 4.83 -16.51 -0.88
CA LEU A 432 5.48 -15.92 -2.06
C LEU A 432 6.33 -16.94 -2.82
N GLY A 433 7.01 -17.86 -2.11
CA GLY A 433 7.72 -18.96 -2.73
C GLY A 433 6.80 -19.83 -3.60
N VAL A 434 5.66 -20.25 -3.06
CA VAL A 434 4.64 -21.01 -3.80
C VAL A 434 4.10 -20.21 -4.98
N PHE A 435 3.86 -18.90 -4.81
CA PHE A 435 3.40 -18.04 -5.90
C PHE A 435 4.37 -18.05 -7.10
N VAL A 436 5.68 -17.93 -6.85
CA VAL A 436 6.69 -18.00 -7.91
C VAL A 436 6.74 -19.39 -8.54
N VAL A 437 6.58 -20.45 -7.75
CA VAL A 437 6.51 -21.82 -8.28
C VAL A 437 5.31 -21.99 -9.21
N ILE A 438 4.11 -21.60 -8.79
CA ILE A 438 2.89 -21.70 -9.62
C ILE A 438 3.11 -20.98 -10.95
N TYR A 439 3.61 -19.75 -10.89
CA TYR A 439 3.89 -18.95 -12.06
C TYR A 439 4.89 -19.62 -13.00
N GLN A 440 6.07 -20.02 -12.51
CA GLN A 440 7.08 -20.61 -13.37
C GLN A 440 6.65 -21.99 -13.91
N SER A 441 6.00 -22.81 -13.10
CA SER A 441 5.45 -24.09 -13.54
C SER A 441 4.38 -23.94 -14.62
N ALA A 442 3.52 -22.92 -14.52
CA ALA A 442 2.52 -22.64 -15.57
C ALA A 442 3.16 -22.29 -16.93
N TYR A 443 4.36 -21.71 -16.93
CA TYR A 443 5.12 -21.45 -18.16
C TYR A 443 5.80 -22.72 -18.72
N PHE A 444 6.16 -23.70 -17.88
CA PHE A 444 6.86 -24.92 -18.33
C PHE A 444 5.95 -26.01 -18.89
N VAL A 445 4.70 -26.11 -18.42
CA VAL A 445 3.76 -27.14 -18.88
C VAL A 445 3.49 -27.08 -20.39
N PRO A 446 3.30 -25.90 -21.02
CA PRO A 446 3.18 -25.79 -22.48
C PRO A 446 4.45 -26.19 -23.26
N PHE A 447 5.64 -26.03 -22.66
CA PHE A 447 6.90 -26.41 -23.29
C PHE A 447 7.08 -27.92 -23.39
N ASN A 448 6.74 -28.66 -22.33
CA ASN A 448 6.92 -30.11 -22.33
C ASN A 448 5.97 -30.80 -23.33
N SER A 449 4.83 -30.18 -23.63
CA SER A 449 3.87 -30.65 -24.65
C SER A 449 4.23 -30.24 -26.09
N HIS A 450 5.04 -29.19 -26.28
CA HIS A 450 5.57 -28.80 -27.61
C HIS A 450 6.92 -29.47 -27.91
N GLY A 451 7.76 -29.69 -26.90
CA GLY A 451 9.03 -30.40 -27.01
C GLY A 451 8.85 -31.88 -27.37
N SER A 452 7.77 -32.51 -26.89
CA SER A 452 7.40 -33.88 -27.28
C SER A 452 7.05 -34.01 -28.77
N ARG A 453 6.55 -32.94 -29.42
CA ARG A 453 6.30 -32.97 -30.88
C ARG A 453 7.56 -32.78 -31.72
N LEU A 454 8.57 -32.09 -31.19
CA LEU A 454 9.84 -31.88 -31.89
C LEU A 454 10.79 -33.09 -31.75
N THR A 455 10.68 -33.88 -30.68
CA THR A 455 11.43 -35.13 -30.54
C THR A 455 10.89 -36.26 -31.40
N ASP A 456 9.61 -36.22 -31.80
CA ASP A 456 9.02 -37.22 -32.72
C ASP A 456 9.29 -36.90 -34.20
N SER A 457 10.00 -35.81 -34.50
CA SER A 457 10.29 -35.32 -35.86
C SER A 457 11.78 -35.30 -36.21
N LEU A 458 12.64 -35.92 -35.38
CA LEU A 458 14.05 -36.17 -35.67
C LEU A 458 14.30 -37.66 -35.87
#